data_AF-A0A0J9U5B7-F1
#
_entry.id   AF-A0A0J9U5B7-F1
#
_cell.length_a   1.000
_cell.length_b   1.000
_cell.length_c   1.000
_cell.angle_alpha   90.00
_cell.angle_beta   90.00
_cell.angle_gamma   90.00
#
_symmetry.space_group_name_H-M   'P 1'
#
loop_
_entity.id
_entity.type
_entity.pdbx_description
1 polymer ?
#
loop_
_entity_poly.entity_id
_entity_poly.type
_entity_poly.pdbx_seq_one_letter_code
_entity_poly.pdbx_strand_id
1 'polypeptide(L)'
;MMSDFFCELHRNIQDHSCGKSKAADSKRVVLCDHCNGVLPDKDEEIEKHLSHKCTFKKKKSLMMCGKKGCKTALNGINNYTCKKCKRIFCLPHRYFDAHGCVKENSKKSFFESELRQSWVNRKFVFTHNAAHHLLLT
;
A
#
# COMPACT_ATOMS: atom_id res chain seq x y z
N MET A 1 45.86 18.10 -24.75
CA MET A 1 44.90 17.21 -24.05
C MET A 1 43.72 18.10 -23.67
N MET A 2 42.60 17.99 -24.40
CA MET A 2 41.43 18.84 -24.19
C MET A 2 40.58 18.21 -23.08
N SER A 3 40.45 18.89 -21.96
CA SER A 3 39.80 18.36 -20.76
C SER A 3 38.28 18.45 -20.90
N ASP A 4 37.60 17.30 -20.84
CA ASP A 4 36.14 17.15 -20.95
C ASP A 4 35.41 17.53 -19.65
N PHE A 5 35.72 18.70 -19.08
CA PHE A 5 35.00 19.25 -17.94
C PHE A 5 34.09 20.39 -18.39
N PHE A 6 32.80 20.23 -18.14
CA PHE A 6 31.76 21.20 -18.52
C PHE A 6 31.26 21.91 -17.28
N CYS A 7 31.23 23.24 -17.31
CA CYS A 7 30.74 24.06 -16.21
C CYS A 7 29.22 24.26 -16.30
N GLU A 8 28.59 24.68 -15.20
CA GLU A 8 27.14 24.87 -15.13
C GLU A 8 26.59 25.82 -16.20
N LEU A 9 27.39 26.80 -16.63
CA LEU A 9 27.03 27.78 -17.66
C LEU A 9 27.04 27.21 -19.08
N HIS A 10 27.78 26.12 -19.33
CA HIS A 10 27.91 25.47 -20.64
C HIS A 10 27.50 24.00 -20.55
N ARG A 11 26.35 23.75 -19.93
CA ARG A 11 25.76 22.41 -19.78
C ARG A 11 24.95 21.99 -21.02
N ASN A 12 24.54 22.94 -21.86
CA ASN A 12 23.67 22.63 -22.99
C ASN A 12 24.48 21.99 -24.11
N ILE A 13 23.98 20.92 -24.71
CA ILE A 13 24.65 20.19 -25.80
C ILE A 13 25.08 21.09 -26.97
N GLN A 14 24.37 22.21 -27.19
CA GLN A 14 24.67 23.22 -28.21
C GLN A 14 25.97 23.99 -27.94
N ASP A 15 26.38 24.11 -26.67
CA ASP A 15 27.61 24.77 -26.25
C ASP A 15 28.85 23.87 -26.42
N HIS A 16 28.66 22.65 -26.97
CA HIS A 16 29.73 21.68 -27.20
C HIS A 16 29.87 21.33 -28.68
N SER A 17 31.11 21.16 -29.14
CA SER A 17 31.42 20.59 -30.47
C SER A 17 31.36 19.06 -30.46
N CYS A 18 30.27 18.48 -29.94
CA CYS A 18 30.14 17.03 -29.85
C CYS A 18 29.90 16.42 -31.25
N GLY A 19 30.78 15.53 -31.71
CA GLY A 19 30.71 14.93 -33.05
C GLY A 19 29.43 14.13 -33.36
N LYS A 20 28.60 13.84 -32.34
CA LYS A 20 27.31 13.13 -32.45
C LYS A 20 26.08 14.07 -32.43
N SER A 21 26.28 15.38 -32.52
CA SER A 21 25.25 16.41 -32.28
C SER A 21 24.12 16.48 -33.31
N LYS A 22 24.29 15.96 -34.53
CA LYS A 22 23.29 16.09 -35.61
C LYS A 22 22.07 15.18 -35.50
N ALA A 23 22.04 14.26 -34.54
CA ALA A 23 20.91 13.35 -34.28
C ALA A 23 20.33 13.47 -32.86
N ALA A 24 20.90 14.36 -32.04
CA ALA A 24 20.40 14.65 -30.70
C ALA A 24 19.30 15.72 -30.80
N ASP A 25 18.24 15.41 -31.53
CA ASP A 25 16.96 16.07 -31.29
C ASP A 25 16.76 16.03 -29.79
N SER A 26 16.62 17.22 -29.21
CA SER A 26 16.28 17.46 -27.82
C SER A 26 14.94 16.80 -27.54
N LYS A 27 14.94 15.48 -27.36
CA LYS A 27 13.82 14.69 -26.88
C LYS A 27 13.62 15.13 -25.45
N ARG A 28 12.82 16.20 -25.31
CA ARG A 28 12.27 16.62 -24.06
C ARG A 28 11.47 15.44 -23.52
N VAL A 29 11.66 15.19 -22.24
CA VAL A 29 10.95 14.15 -21.52
C VAL A 29 10.30 14.79 -20.31
N VAL A 30 9.12 14.30 -19.97
CA VAL A 30 8.36 14.71 -18.79
C VAL A 30 8.32 13.55 -17.80
N LEU A 31 8.23 13.88 -16.52
CA LEU A 31 8.02 12.89 -15.46
C LEU A 31 6.52 12.79 -15.19
N CYS A 32 5.99 11.56 -15.14
CA CYS A 32 4.64 11.33 -14.69
C CYS A 32 4.53 11.59 -13.17
N ASP A 33 3.61 12.45 -12.75
CA ASP A 33 3.42 12.82 -11.33
C ASP A 33 2.94 11.66 -10.44
N HIS A 34 2.37 10.62 -11.04
CA HIS A 34 1.83 9.50 -10.30
C HIS A 34 2.87 8.41 -10.07
N CYS A 35 3.55 7.97 -11.12
CA CYS A 35 4.46 6.83 -11.07
C CYS A 35 5.95 7.20 -11.21
N ASN A 36 6.26 8.49 -11.38
CA ASN A 36 7.60 9.01 -11.68
C ASN A 36 8.26 8.37 -12.92
N GLY A 37 7.46 7.81 -13.83
CA GLY A 37 7.94 7.28 -15.10
C GLY A 37 8.40 8.41 -16.05
N VAL A 38 9.45 8.14 -16.82
CA VAL A 38 9.98 9.07 -17.85
C VAL A 38 9.19 8.86 -19.14
N LEU A 39 8.61 9.93 -19.68
CA LEU A 39 7.77 9.91 -20.88
C LEU A 39 8.28 10.92 -21.89
N PRO A 40 8.13 10.67 -23.20
CA PRO A 40 8.33 11.70 -24.20
C PRO A 40 7.37 12.87 -23.99
N ASP A 41 7.86 14.09 -24.21
CA ASP A 41 7.09 15.33 -24.13
C ASP A 41 6.14 15.46 -25.35
N LYS A 42 5.13 14.58 -25.39
CA LYS A 42 4.07 14.53 -26.40
C LYS A 42 2.76 14.15 -25.74
N ASP A 43 1.75 14.99 -25.91
CA ASP A 43 0.45 14.85 -25.25
C ASP A 43 -0.19 13.47 -25.48
N GLU A 44 -0.19 12.97 -26.73
CA GLU A 44 -0.77 11.65 -27.06
C GLU A 44 -0.10 10.47 -26.31
N GLU A 45 1.23 10.53 -26.13
CA GLU A 45 1.98 9.49 -25.44
C GLU A 45 1.77 9.57 -23.92
N ILE A 46 1.61 10.79 -23.39
CA ILE A 46 1.28 11.06 -21.99
C ILE A 46 -0.14 10.57 -21.68
N GLU A 47 -1.13 10.90 -22.51
CA GLU A 47 -2.52 10.44 -22.35
C GLU A 47 -2.62 8.91 -22.41
N LYS A 48 -1.94 8.29 -23.38
CA LYS A 48 -1.85 6.82 -23.49
C LYS A 48 -1.19 6.19 -22.26
N HIS A 49 -0.22 6.88 -21.65
CA HIS A 49 0.36 6.43 -20.39
C HIS A 49 -0.67 6.51 -19.26
N LEU A 50 -1.30 7.66 -19.06
CA LEU A 50 -2.25 7.90 -17.97
C LEU A 50 -3.46 6.94 -18.03
N SER A 51 -3.92 6.60 -19.23
CA SER A 51 -5.06 5.71 -19.45
C SER A 51 -4.76 4.23 -19.20
N HIS A 52 -3.63 3.71 -19.70
CA HIS A 52 -3.42 2.25 -19.77
C HIS A 52 -2.04 1.75 -19.33
N LYS A 53 -1.02 2.59 -19.31
CA LYS A 53 0.37 2.16 -19.04
C LYS A 53 0.95 2.69 -17.73
N CYS A 54 0.23 3.55 -17.03
CA CYS A 54 0.68 4.10 -15.77
C CYS A 54 0.75 3.00 -14.72
N THR A 55 1.95 2.77 -14.17
CA THR A 55 2.21 1.76 -13.15
C THR A 55 1.82 2.22 -11.74
N PHE A 56 1.12 3.34 -11.61
CA PHE A 56 0.69 3.88 -10.33
C PHE A 56 -0.19 2.86 -9.60
N LYS A 57 0.38 2.22 -8.58
CA LYS A 57 -0.35 1.39 -7.64
C LYS A 57 -0.87 2.29 -6.53
N LYS A 58 -2.18 2.20 -6.23
CA LYS A 58 -2.75 2.84 -5.04
C LYS A 58 -1.85 2.53 -3.84
N LYS A 59 -1.44 3.58 -3.10
CA LYS A 59 -0.60 3.41 -1.90
C LYS A 59 -1.26 2.38 -1.00
N LYS A 60 -0.56 1.28 -0.72
CA LYS A 60 -1.01 0.30 0.28
C LYS A 60 -1.19 1.02 1.61
N SER A 61 -2.19 0.61 2.39
CA SER A 61 -2.39 1.16 3.72
C SER A 61 -1.08 1.06 4.50
N LEU A 62 -0.62 2.21 4.97
CA LEU A 62 0.64 2.30 5.69
C LEU A 62 0.43 1.61 7.04
N MET A 63 1.21 0.56 7.30
CA MET A 63 1.12 -0.18 8.57
C MET A 63 1.71 0.66 9.70
N MET A 64 1.10 0.65 10.88
CA MET A 64 1.58 1.40 12.04
C MET A 64 2.34 0.49 13.02
N CYS A 65 3.24 1.08 13.81
CA CYS A 65 3.94 0.36 14.86
C CYS A 65 2.95 -0.27 15.85
N GLY A 66 3.13 -1.56 16.16
CA GLY A 66 2.27 -2.29 17.09
C GLY A 66 2.41 -1.92 18.57
N LYS A 67 3.30 -0.99 18.95
CA LYS A 67 3.42 -0.52 20.33
C LYS A 67 2.29 0.48 20.62
N LYS A 68 1.55 0.25 21.71
CA LYS A 68 0.53 1.18 22.19
C LYS A 68 1.10 2.60 22.35
N GLY A 69 0.40 3.58 21.78
CA GLY A 69 0.80 5.00 21.80
C GLY A 69 1.86 5.39 20.76
N CYS A 70 2.46 4.44 20.04
CA CYS A 70 3.40 4.75 18.97
C CYS A 70 2.64 5.05 17.66
N LYS A 71 2.78 6.27 17.14
CA LYS A 71 2.17 6.72 15.87
C LYS A 71 3.15 6.66 14.69
N THR A 72 4.22 5.86 14.81
CA THR A 72 5.19 5.73 13.72
C THR A 72 4.63 4.82 12.63
N ALA A 73 4.58 5.35 11.42
CA ALA A 73 4.32 4.60 10.21
C ALA A 73 5.52 3.71 9.82
N LEU A 74 5.23 2.48 9.42
CA LEU A 74 6.21 1.49 9.00
C LEU A 74 6.38 1.55 7.48
N ASN A 75 7.64 1.63 7.04
CA ASN A 75 8.02 1.56 5.64
C ASN A 75 9.00 0.39 5.43
N GLY A 76 9.55 0.23 4.22
CA GLY A 76 10.48 -0.86 3.91
C GLY A 76 11.75 -0.92 4.78
N ILE A 77 12.12 0.18 5.43
CA ILE A 77 13.37 0.31 6.20
C ILE A 77 13.10 0.24 7.71
N ASN A 78 11.98 0.81 8.16
CA ASN A 78 11.62 0.96 9.57
C ASN A 78 10.58 -0.07 10.02
N ASN A 79 10.64 -1.30 9.48
CA ASN A 79 9.77 -2.40 9.89
C ASN A 79 10.60 -3.52 10.51
N TYR A 80 10.13 -4.05 11.65
CA TYR A 80 10.76 -5.18 12.32
C TYR A 80 9.70 -6.12 12.91
N THR A 81 9.77 -7.40 12.56
CA THR A 81 8.88 -8.43 13.11
C THR A 81 9.49 -9.05 14.36
N CYS A 82 8.82 -8.90 15.50
CA CYS A 82 9.27 -9.48 16.76
C CYS A 82 9.26 -11.01 16.71
N LYS A 83 10.40 -11.65 16.99
CA LYS A 83 10.51 -13.13 16.94
C LYS A 83 9.64 -13.85 17.98
N LYS A 84 9.34 -13.22 19.12
CA LYS A 84 8.56 -13.78 20.24
C LYS A 84 7.04 -13.63 20.05
N CYS A 85 6.56 -12.41 19.78
CA CYS A 85 5.13 -12.13 19.70
C CYS A 85 4.60 -11.95 18.26
N LYS A 86 5.47 -12.04 17.24
CA LYS A 86 5.13 -11.97 15.80
C LYS A 86 4.46 -10.66 15.32
N ARG A 87 4.38 -9.63 16.17
CA ARG A 87 3.91 -8.29 15.81
C ARG A 87 5.02 -7.45 15.17
N ILE A 88 4.63 -6.44 14.39
CA ILE A 88 5.54 -5.55 13.65
C ILE A 88 5.72 -4.22 14.39
N PHE A 89 6.96 -3.77 14.51
CA PHE A 89 7.34 -2.55 15.23
C PHE A 89 8.32 -1.70 14.42
N CYS A 90 8.42 -0.41 14.78
CA CYS A 90 9.47 0.47 14.27
C CYS A 90 10.81 0.16 14.97
N LEU A 91 11.92 0.67 14.42
CA LEU A 91 13.27 0.43 14.90
C LEU A 91 13.48 0.76 16.38
N PRO A 92 12.93 1.85 16.97
CA PRO A 92 13.03 2.10 18.40
C PRO A 92 12.31 1.07 19.29
N HIS A 93 11.31 0.38 18.74
CA HIS A 93 10.48 -0.58 19.47
C HIS A 93 10.75 -2.04 19.04
N ARG A 94 11.87 -2.30 18.36
CA ARG A 94 12.28 -3.64 17.91
C ARG A 94 12.65 -4.58 19.06
N TYR A 95 13.15 -4.03 20.16
CA TYR A 95 13.56 -4.78 21.34
C TYR A 95 12.37 -5.17 22.22
N PHE A 96 12.50 -6.29 22.94
CA PHE A 96 11.38 -6.91 23.67
C PHE A 96 10.83 -6.04 24.81
N ASP A 97 11.73 -5.35 25.50
CA ASP A 97 11.45 -4.39 26.57
C ASP A 97 10.73 -3.13 26.03
N ALA A 98 11.18 -2.63 24.89
CA ALA A 98 10.69 -1.37 24.30
C ALA A 98 9.22 -1.40 23.89
N HIS A 99 8.64 -2.59 23.65
CA HIS A 99 7.21 -2.75 23.30
C HIS A 99 6.39 -3.56 24.30
N GLY A 100 6.96 -3.93 25.46
CA GLY A 100 6.29 -4.78 26.44
C GLY A 100 5.89 -6.13 25.84
N CYS A 101 6.87 -6.86 25.31
CA CYS A 101 6.66 -8.12 24.59
C CYS A 101 5.95 -9.18 25.44
N VAL A 102 4.69 -9.49 25.11
CA VAL A 102 3.97 -10.64 25.65
C VAL A 102 3.89 -11.70 24.56
N LYS A 103 4.32 -12.93 24.86
CA LYS A 103 4.15 -14.07 23.94
C LYS A 103 2.65 -14.25 23.71
N GLU A 104 2.19 -14.21 22.46
CA GLU A 104 0.82 -14.61 22.15
C GLU A 104 0.72 -16.10 22.47
N ASN A 105 0.20 -16.41 23.66
CA ASN A 105 -0.22 -17.76 23.98
C ASN A 105 -1.43 -18.01 23.08
N SER A 106 -1.25 -18.81 22.04
CA SER A 106 -2.29 -19.21 21.10
C SER A 106 -3.32 -20.09 21.82
N LYS A 107 -4.11 -19.48 22.69
CA LYS A 107 -5.34 -20.01 23.27
C LYS A 107 -6.35 -18.87 23.34
N LYS A 108 -6.67 -18.31 22.17
CA LYS A 108 -8.01 -17.76 21.98
C LYS A 108 -8.76 -18.83 21.23
N SER A 109 -9.53 -19.57 22.02
CA SER A 109 -10.56 -20.47 21.57
C SER A 109 -11.30 -19.86 20.38
N PHE A 110 -11.42 -20.66 19.35
CA PHE A 110 -12.22 -20.47 18.15
C PHE A 110 -13.74 -20.29 18.42
N PHE A 111 -14.15 -20.06 19.67
CA PHE A 111 -15.55 -20.07 20.08
C PHE A 111 -15.92 -18.79 20.83
N GLU A 112 -16.10 -17.71 20.08
CA GLU A 112 -16.97 -16.60 20.48
C GLU A 112 -17.67 -16.02 19.25
N SER A 113 -18.28 -16.93 18.48
CA SER A 113 -19.18 -16.64 17.36
C SER A 113 -20.66 -16.87 17.73
N GLU A 114 -20.97 -17.09 19.01
CA GLU A 114 -22.29 -17.54 19.47
C GLU A 114 -23.00 -16.56 20.42
N LEU A 115 -22.69 -15.27 20.34
CA LEU A 115 -23.52 -14.19 20.94
C LEU A 115 -23.83 -13.08 19.93
N ARG A 116 -23.78 -13.39 18.63
CA ARG A 116 -24.25 -12.52 17.54
C ARG A 116 -25.16 -13.24 16.55
N GLN A 117 -25.80 -14.33 16.97
CA GLN A 117 -26.84 -15.04 16.20
C GLN A 117 -28.26 -14.84 16.78
N SER A 118 -28.50 -13.78 17.55
CA SER A 118 -29.85 -13.45 18.07
C SER A 118 -30.68 -12.52 17.16
N TRP A 119 -30.18 -12.11 15.99
CA TRP A 119 -30.86 -11.07 15.17
C TRP A 119 -31.18 -11.46 13.71
N VAL A 120 -30.90 -12.70 13.26
CA VAL A 120 -31.08 -13.06 11.83
C VAL A 120 -32.03 -14.23 11.53
N ASN A 121 -32.46 -15.03 12.52
CA ASN A 121 -33.37 -16.16 12.27
C ASN A 121 -34.80 -15.91 12.77
N ARG A 122 -35.45 -14.89 12.21
CA ARG A 122 -36.92 -14.73 12.30
C ARG A 122 -37.56 -14.57 10.93
N LYS A 123 -37.29 -15.51 10.03
CA LYS A 123 -38.21 -15.91 8.94
C LYS A 123 -37.62 -17.10 8.20
N PHE A 124 -38.51 -17.97 7.71
CA PHE A 124 -38.24 -19.22 6.97
C PHE A 124 -37.81 -20.39 7.89
N VAL A 125 -38.49 -21.54 8.03
CA VAL A 125 -39.42 -22.29 7.15
C VAL A 125 -40.29 -23.23 8.01
N PHE A 126 -41.60 -23.27 7.68
CA PHE A 126 -42.58 -24.36 7.60
C PHE A 126 -42.31 -25.66 8.41
N THR A 127 -43.32 -26.26 9.06
CA THR A 127 -44.33 -27.10 8.38
C THR A 127 -45.66 -27.21 9.13
N HIS A 128 -46.70 -27.48 8.33
CA HIS A 128 -48.07 -27.81 8.72
C HIS A 128 -48.12 -29.08 9.60
N ASN A 129 -48.99 -29.11 10.61
CA ASN A 129 -49.97 -30.19 10.73
C ASN A 129 -51.22 -29.74 11.51
N ALA A 130 -52.34 -30.35 11.14
CA ALA A 130 -53.70 -29.86 11.29
C ALA A 130 -54.39 -30.24 12.61
N ALA A 131 -55.47 -29.48 12.87
CA ALA A 131 -56.73 -29.89 13.50
C ALA A 131 -56.73 -30.37 14.95
N HIS A 132 -57.37 -29.59 15.85
CA HIS A 132 -58.61 -30.04 16.49
C HIS A 132 -59.39 -28.88 17.15
N HIS A 133 -60.64 -28.73 16.72
CA HIS A 133 -61.87 -28.43 17.48
C HIS A 133 -61.96 -27.29 18.53
N LEU A 134 -62.87 -26.37 18.18
CA LEU A 134 -63.98 -25.80 18.95
C LEU A 134 -63.74 -24.84 20.12
N LEU A 135 -64.15 -23.59 19.83
CA LEU A 135 -65.04 -22.74 20.64
C LEU A 135 -65.89 -23.53 21.66
N LEU A 136 -65.92 -23.06 22.90
CA LEU A 136 -67.04 -22.29 23.42
C LEU A 136 -66.70 -21.76 24.82
N THR A 137 -67.34 -20.62 25.10
CA THR A 137 -67.64 -20.00 26.40
C THR A 137 -67.76 -20.94 27.59
#